data_AF-A0A2X1AMP7-F1
#
_entry.id   AF-A0A2X1AMP7-F1
#
_cell.length_a   1.000
_cell.length_b   1.000
_cell.length_c   1.000
_cell.angle_alpha   90.00
_cell.angle_beta   90.00
_cell.angle_gamma   90.00
#
_symmetry.space_group_name_H-M   'P 1'
#
loop_
_entity.id
_entity.type
_entity.pdbx_description
1 polymer ?
#
loop_
_entity_poly.entity_id
_entity_poly.type
_entity_poly.pdbx_seq_one_letter_code
_entity_poly.pdbx_strand_id
1 'polypeptide(L)'
;MNLSPVPAVAVGLDFGEGPIRVGRLAARDRRIYFEYDADFIANAVEISPLSLPLRPGLQTADPALFEGLPGVFNDSLPDGWGRLLFDRALRVQGLLPEQFSPLDRLAHVGAHGMGALTYEPDLTPEEAAPPQTLELDRIADQAQEVLEGQADDVLTELIALNGSSAGARPKAMIGFNTVSGEALHGARSLPDGYDHWLVKFPTAMTARTPERSNSPTLAWRSPQASR
;
A
#
# COMPACT_ATOMS: atom_id res chain seq x y z
N MET A 1 -2.77 15.83 1.42
CA MET A 1 -2.38 15.05 2.62
C MET A 1 -2.30 16.00 3.80
N ASN A 2 -2.75 15.58 4.99
CA ASN A 2 -2.79 16.44 6.19
C ASN A 2 -1.47 16.35 6.97
N LEU A 3 -1.06 17.46 7.59
CA LEU A 3 0.22 17.62 8.30
C LEU A 3 0.13 17.34 9.81
N SER A 4 -1.06 17.06 10.34
CA SER A 4 -1.23 16.76 11.76
C SER A 4 -0.62 15.40 12.09
N PRO A 5 0.42 15.33 12.95
CA PRO A 5 1.01 14.06 13.33
C PRO A 5 -0.04 13.13 13.94
N VAL A 6 -0.01 11.86 13.54
CA VAL A 6 -0.88 10.81 14.03
C VAL A 6 -0.20 10.17 15.25
N PRO A 7 -0.63 10.49 16.49
CA PRO A 7 0.04 9.98 17.69
C PRO A 7 -0.28 8.50 17.96
N ALA A 8 -1.36 8.00 17.36
CA ALA A 8 -1.81 6.63 17.52
C ALA A 8 -2.68 6.19 16.35
N VAL A 9 -2.58 4.91 16.01
CA VAL A 9 -3.34 4.25 14.94
C VAL A 9 -4.05 3.02 15.52
N ALA A 10 -5.36 2.92 15.34
CA ALA A 10 -6.07 1.67 15.61
C ALA A 10 -5.85 0.71 14.44
N VAL A 11 -5.68 -0.57 14.76
CA VAL A 11 -5.42 -1.63 13.78
C VAL A 11 -6.61 -2.59 13.75
N GLY A 12 -7.05 -2.93 12.55
CA GLY A 12 -8.12 -3.89 12.29
C GLY A 12 -7.72 -4.98 11.31
N LEU A 13 -8.57 -6.01 11.20
CA LEU A 13 -8.59 -6.99 10.13
C LEU A 13 -9.95 -6.95 9.44
N ASP A 14 -9.99 -6.63 8.16
CA ASP A 14 -11.19 -6.67 7.34
C ASP A 14 -11.03 -7.68 6.21
N PHE A 15 -11.93 -8.66 6.19
CA PHE A 15 -12.01 -9.69 5.15
C PHE A 15 -13.18 -9.46 4.18
N GLY A 16 -13.81 -8.28 4.23
CA GLY A 16 -15.01 -7.90 3.46
C GLY A 16 -16.31 -7.91 4.26
N GLU A 17 -16.27 -8.35 5.53
CA GLU A 17 -17.43 -8.38 6.44
C GLU A 17 -17.40 -7.23 7.47
N GLY A 18 -16.39 -6.37 7.38
CA GLY A 18 -16.14 -5.27 8.30
C GLY A 18 -14.94 -5.53 9.22
N PRO A 19 -14.36 -4.46 9.81
CA PRO A 19 -13.11 -4.56 10.54
C PRO A 19 -13.29 -5.22 11.92
N ILE A 20 -12.57 -6.31 12.12
CA ILE A 20 -12.32 -6.91 13.44
C ILE A 20 -11.20 -6.10 14.10
N ARG A 21 -11.49 -5.48 15.25
CA ARG A 21 -10.46 -4.73 16.00
C ARG A 21 -9.36 -5.66 16.49
N VAL A 22 -8.12 -5.34 16.14
CA VAL A 22 -6.93 -6.10 16.54
C VAL A 22 -6.27 -5.47 17.75
N GLY A 23 -6.13 -4.14 17.75
CA GLY A 23 -5.41 -3.42 18.78
C GLY A 23 -5.07 -2.00 18.37
N ARG A 24 -4.06 -1.43 19.04
CA ARG A 24 -3.67 -0.03 18.83
C ARG A 24 -2.16 0.14 18.86
N LEU A 25 -1.66 0.89 17.89
CA LEU A 25 -0.30 1.44 17.86
C LEU A 25 -0.30 2.85 18.44
N ALA A 26 0.70 3.21 19.23
CA ALA A 26 0.90 4.56 19.73
C ALA A 26 2.39 4.92 19.81
N ALA A 27 2.71 6.16 19.47
CA ALA A 27 4.07 6.68 19.56
C ALA A 27 4.25 7.52 20.83
N ARG A 28 5.32 7.25 21.58
CA ARG A 28 5.74 8.05 22.75
C ARG A 28 7.25 7.99 22.91
N ASP A 29 7.89 9.12 23.20
CA ASP A 29 9.34 9.21 23.44
C ASP A 29 10.19 8.54 22.34
N ARG A 30 9.80 8.74 21.08
CA ARG A 30 10.41 8.14 19.87
C ARG A 30 10.36 6.61 19.80
N ARG A 31 9.47 5.99 20.56
CA ARG A 31 9.19 4.55 20.52
C ARG A 31 7.75 4.30 20.10
N ILE A 32 7.53 3.24 19.35
CA ILE A 32 6.20 2.78 19.00
C ILE A 32 5.85 1.60 19.90
N TYR A 33 4.66 1.67 20.46
CA TYR A 33 4.08 0.68 21.32
C TYR A 33 2.84 0.10 20.64
N PHE A 34 2.61 -1.18 20.87
CA PHE A 34 1.43 -1.89 20.43
C PHE A 34 0.73 -2.57 21.61
N GLU A 35 -0.58 -2.49 21.65
CA GLU A 35 -1.40 -3.25 22.60
C GLU A 35 -2.56 -3.91 21.84
N TYR A 36 -2.72 -5.23 22.05
CA TYR A 36 -3.86 -5.97 21.52
C TYR A 36 -5.15 -5.56 22.23
N ASP A 37 -6.26 -5.60 21.50
CA ASP A 37 -7.58 -5.53 22.09
C ASP A 37 -7.88 -6.82 22.89
N ALA A 38 -8.54 -6.69 24.04
CA ALA A 38 -8.86 -7.82 24.90
C ALA A 38 -9.78 -8.84 24.20
N ASP A 39 -10.74 -8.35 23.41
CA ASP A 39 -11.68 -9.19 22.67
C ASP A 39 -10.95 -9.94 21.54
N PHE A 40 -9.93 -9.32 20.92
CA PHE A 40 -9.11 -9.98 19.90
C PHE A 40 -8.29 -11.14 20.46
N ILE A 41 -7.70 -10.96 21.65
CA ILE A 41 -6.97 -12.04 22.34
C ILE A 41 -7.89 -13.23 22.61
N ALA A 42 -9.14 -12.98 23.00
CA ALA A 42 -10.11 -14.04 23.27
C ALA A 42 -10.46 -14.89 22.03
N ASN A 43 -10.33 -14.31 20.83
CA ASN A 43 -10.55 -15.02 19.56
C ASN A 43 -9.40 -15.96 19.18
N ALA A 44 -8.27 -15.93 19.89
CA ALA A 44 -7.11 -16.82 19.70
C ALA A 44 -6.51 -16.81 18.28
N VAL A 45 -6.69 -15.72 17.52
CA VAL A 45 -6.09 -15.54 16.19
C VAL A 45 -4.72 -14.87 16.33
N GLU A 46 -3.66 -15.56 15.91
CA GLU A 46 -2.31 -14.99 15.92
C GLU A 46 -1.96 -14.37 14.57
N ILE A 47 -1.71 -13.05 14.55
CA ILE A 47 -1.30 -12.33 13.32
C ILE A 47 0.21 -12.44 13.05
N SER A 48 1.03 -12.58 14.08
CA SER A 48 2.48 -12.76 13.96
C SER A 48 3.05 -13.43 15.22
N PRO A 49 2.88 -14.76 15.38
CA PRO A 49 3.20 -15.46 16.63
C PRO A 49 4.65 -15.28 17.09
N LEU A 50 5.58 -15.18 16.14
CA LEU A 50 7.01 -15.11 16.41
C LEU A 50 7.47 -13.71 16.80
N SER A 51 6.90 -12.66 16.20
CA SER A 51 7.36 -11.28 16.37
C SER A 51 6.43 -10.41 17.23
N LEU A 52 5.17 -10.82 17.36
CA LEU A 52 4.13 -10.13 18.11
C LEU A 52 3.17 -11.15 18.78
N PRO A 53 3.62 -11.87 19.82
CA PRO A 53 2.83 -12.92 20.47
C PRO A 53 1.48 -12.41 20.99
N LEU A 54 0.42 -13.23 20.86
CA LEU A 54 -0.94 -12.88 21.28
C LEU A 54 -1.06 -12.92 22.81
N ARG A 55 -0.82 -11.77 23.46
CA ARG A 55 -0.86 -11.63 24.92
C ARG A 55 -1.29 -10.23 25.33
N PRO A 56 -1.89 -10.07 26.53
CA PRO A 56 -2.27 -8.76 27.03
C PRO A 56 -1.05 -7.90 27.37
N GLY A 57 -1.27 -6.59 27.38
CA GLY A 57 -0.30 -5.58 27.79
C GLY A 57 0.52 -5.02 26.65
N LEU A 58 1.32 -4.00 27.00
CA LEU A 58 2.07 -3.21 26.05
C LEU A 58 3.28 -3.98 25.50
N GLN A 59 3.41 -3.99 24.18
CA GLN A 59 4.49 -4.62 23.44
C GLN A 59 5.25 -3.56 22.64
N THR A 60 6.55 -3.76 22.44
CA THR A 60 7.41 -2.88 21.65
C THR A 60 8.29 -3.71 20.72
N ALA A 61 8.48 -3.23 19.50
CA ALA A 61 9.51 -3.76 18.62
C ALA A 61 10.88 -3.10 18.92
N ASP A 62 11.93 -3.64 18.30
CA ASP A 62 13.26 -3.04 18.34
C ASP A 62 13.24 -1.70 17.59
N PRO A 63 13.55 -0.55 18.23
CA PRO A 63 13.59 0.75 17.56
C PRO A 63 14.59 0.84 16.40
N ALA A 64 15.59 -0.05 16.34
CA ALA A 64 16.58 -0.08 15.27
C ALA A 64 16.10 -0.83 14.01
N LEU A 65 14.99 -1.57 14.09
CA LEU A 65 14.43 -2.37 13.00
C LEU A 65 13.07 -1.81 12.58
N PHE A 66 12.75 -1.90 11.29
CA PHE A 66 11.40 -1.60 10.76
C PHE A 66 10.82 -0.25 11.21
N GLU A 67 11.67 0.78 11.30
CA GLU A 67 11.29 2.12 11.80
C GLU A 67 10.64 2.09 13.21
N GLY A 68 10.90 1.05 14.00
CA GLY A 68 10.34 0.82 15.34
C GLY A 68 8.96 0.14 15.36
N LEU A 69 8.43 -0.26 14.20
CA LEU A 69 7.17 -1.00 14.12
C LEU A 69 7.37 -2.51 14.32
N PRO A 70 6.36 -3.23 14.87
CA PRO A 70 6.25 -4.67 14.67
C PRO A 70 6.22 -4.99 13.17
N GLY A 71 6.97 -6.02 12.77
CA GLY A 71 7.19 -6.36 11.35
C GLY A 71 5.89 -6.55 10.56
N VAL A 72 4.89 -7.19 11.17
CA VAL A 72 3.57 -7.40 10.56
C VAL A 72 2.86 -6.12 10.13
N PHE A 73 3.08 -5.00 10.82
CA PHE A 73 2.51 -3.70 10.44
C PHE A 73 3.44 -2.94 9.50
N ASN A 74 4.76 -3.12 9.63
CA ASN A 74 5.72 -2.55 8.70
C ASN A 74 5.51 -3.09 7.27
N ASP A 75 5.10 -4.36 7.13
CA ASP A 75 4.84 -4.98 5.82
C ASP A 75 3.69 -4.33 5.04
N SER A 76 2.84 -3.54 5.70
CA SER A 76 1.79 -2.76 5.05
C SER A 76 2.28 -1.40 4.53
N LEU A 77 3.46 -0.94 4.98
CA LEU A 77 4.01 0.31 4.50
C LEU A 77 4.44 0.19 3.03
N PRO A 78 4.27 1.26 2.22
CA PRO A 78 4.89 1.32 0.91
C PRO A 78 6.41 1.19 1.04
N ASP A 79 7.01 0.26 0.32
CA ASP A 79 8.47 0.08 0.22
C ASP A 79 8.98 0.60 -1.14
N GLY A 80 10.29 0.61 -1.36
CA GLY A 80 10.92 0.80 -2.67
C GLY A 80 10.20 1.75 -3.65
N TRP A 81 9.41 1.18 -4.58
CA TRP A 81 8.61 1.93 -5.56
C TRP A 81 7.44 2.71 -4.93
N GLY A 82 6.66 2.07 -4.07
CA GLY A 82 5.56 2.71 -3.35
C GLY A 82 6.04 3.84 -2.45
N ARG A 83 7.16 3.65 -1.74
CA ARG A 83 7.82 4.67 -0.93
C ARG A 83 8.25 5.85 -1.78
N LEU A 84 8.88 5.59 -2.93
CA LEU A 84 9.32 6.62 -3.86
C LEU A 84 8.15 7.48 -4.36
N LEU A 85 7.04 6.85 -4.76
CA LEU A 85 5.86 7.57 -5.25
C LEU A 85 5.18 8.37 -4.13
N PHE A 86 5.06 7.80 -2.93
CA PHE A 86 4.52 8.50 -1.77
C PHE A 86 5.38 9.70 -1.37
N ASP A 87 6.71 9.52 -1.29
CA ASP A 87 7.63 10.59 -0.91
C ASP A 87 7.66 11.72 -1.97
N ARG A 88 7.48 11.40 -3.26
CA ARG A 88 7.28 12.43 -4.29
C ARG A 88 5.92 13.13 -4.14
N ALA A 89 4.86 12.39 -3.80
CA ALA A 89 3.52 12.95 -3.63
C ALA A 89 3.51 14.04 -2.56
N LEU A 90 4.23 13.77 -1.48
CA LEU A 90 4.49 14.72 -0.41
C LEU A 90 5.25 15.94 -0.90
N ARG A 91 6.34 15.75 -1.64
CA ARG A 91 7.17 16.85 -2.16
C ARG A 91 6.42 17.77 -3.12
N VAL A 92 5.58 17.22 -4.00
CA VAL A 92 4.71 18.01 -4.89
C VAL A 92 3.75 18.90 -4.09
N GLN A 93 3.30 18.42 -2.92
CA GLN A 93 2.48 19.20 -1.98
C GLN A 93 3.31 20.13 -1.07
N GLY A 94 4.62 20.26 -1.30
CA GLY A 94 5.52 21.07 -0.49
C GLY A 94 5.86 20.47 0.88
N LEU A 95 5.58 19.18 1.07
CA LEU A 95 5.80 18.47 2.33
C LEU A 95 7.11 17.68 2.30
N LEU A 96 7.78 17.60 3.44
CA LEU A 96 9.02 16.84 3.59
C LEU A 96 8.73 15.42 4.07
N PRO A 97 9.11 14.36 3.31
CA PRO A 97 8.87 12.97 3.70
C PRO A 97 9.41 12.58 5.09
N GLU A 98 10.46 13.26 5.54
CA GLU A 98 11.13 13.03 6.82
C GLU A 98 10.28 13.50 8.01
N GLN A 99 9.24 14.30 7.77
CA GLN A 99 8.27 14.74 8.78
C GLN A 99 7.21 13.68 9.08
N PHE A 100 7.08 12.65 8.24
CA PHE A 100 6.07 11.61 8.36
C PHE A 100 6.62 10.41 9.12
N SER A 101 6.06 10.16 10.29
CA SER A 101 6.34 8.97 11.09
C SER A 101 5.75 7.71 10.44
N PRO A 102 6.17 6.51 10.90
CA PRO A 102 5.56 5.27 10.45
C PRO A 102 4.05 5.22 10.71
N LEU A 103 3.56 5.83 11.80
CA LEU A 103 2.12 5.89 12.10
C LEU A 103 1.38 6.80 11.11
N ASP A 104 1.98 7.92 10.71
CA ASP A 104 1.40 8.78 9.67
C ASP A 104 1.27 8.02 8.34
N ARG A 105 2.27 7.21 8.01
CA ARG A 105 2.27 6.41 6.78
C ARG A 105 1.22 5.29 6.84
N LEU A 106 1.06 4.61 7.98
CA LEU A 106 -0.02 3.63 8.17
C LEU A 106 -1.40 4.28 8.05
N ALA A 107 -1.59 5.48 8.61
CA ALA A 107 -2.84 6.23 8.44
C ALA A 107 -3.13 6.58 6.96
N HIS A 108 -2.10 6.83 6.15
CA HIS A 108 -2.24 7.01 4.69
C HIS A 108 -2.42 5.70 3.91
N VAL A 109 -2.10 4.54 4.49
CA VAL A 109 -2.51 3.22 3.96
C VAL A 109 -4.00 2.99 4.23
N GLY A 110 -4.47 3.36 5.43
CA GLY A 110 -5.89 3.37 5.77
C GLY A 110 -6.53 1.98 5.73
N ALA A 111 -7.79 1.91 5.29
CA ALA A 111 -8.52 0.65 5.15
C ALA A 111 -8.24 -0.13 3.84
N HIS A 112 -7.45 0.44 2.94
CA HIS A 112 -7.32 -0.03 1.55
C HIS A 112 -5.92 -0.58 1.23
N GLY A 113 -5.15 -0.90 2.26
CA GLY A 113 -3.89 -1.62 2.11
C GLY A 113 -4.09 -3.02 1.52
N MET A 114 -3.01 -3.59 1.01
CA MET A 114 -2.97 -4.97 0.55
C MET A 114 -3.15 -5.93 1.73
N GLY A 115 -4.00 -6.94 1.54
CA GLY A 115 -4.33 -7.91 2.58
C GLY A 115 -5.52 -7.45 3.41
N ALA A 116 -5.63 -7.98 4.63
CA ALA A 116 -6.77 -7.71 5.51
C ALA A 116 -6.50 -6.60 6.55
N LEU A 117 -5.26 -6.14 6.71
CA LEU A 117 -4.95 -5.15 7.74
C LEU A 117 -5.51 -3.78 7.38
N THR A 118 -6.19 -3.16 8.34
CA THR A 118 -6.75 -1.81 8.21
C THR A 118 -6.24 -0.89 9.32
N TYR A 119 -6.16 0.40 9.02
CA TYR A 119 -5.58 1.42 9.89
C TYR A 119 -6.49 2.63 10.04
N GLU A 120 -6.75 3.05 11.28
CA GLU A 120 -7.52 4.25 11.60
C GLU A 120 -6.70 5.24 12.43
N PRO A 121 -6.71 6.56 12.14
CA PRO A 121 -7.58 7.22 11.17
C PRO A 121 -7.20 6.90 9.73
N ASP A 122 -8.22 6.73 8.89
CA ASP A 122 -8.02 6.59 7.45
C ASP A 122 -7.81 7.99 6.85
N LEU A 123 -6.58 8.26 6.39
CA LEU A 123 -6.18 9.49 5.72
C LEU A 123 -6.03 9.30 4.21
N THR A 124 -6.54 8.20 3.66
CA THR A 124 -6.64 8.03 2.22
C THR A 124 -7.57 9.11 1.64
N PRO A 125 -7.29 9.65 0.44
CA PRO A 125 -8.18 10.62 -0.19
C PRO A 125 -9.61 10.06 -0.33
N GLU A 126 -10.65 10.82 0.04
CA GLU A 126 -12.05 10.35 0.01
C GLU A 126 -12.57 10.05 -1.42
N GLU A 127 -12.02 10.71 -2.44
CA GLU A 127 -12.47 10.56 -3.82
C GLU A 127 -11.54 9.61 -4.59
N ALA A 128 -11.93 8.35 -4.72
CA ALA A 128 -11.49 7.57 -5.88
C ALA A 128 -12.17 8.20 -7.10
N ALA A 129 -11.39 8.80 -8.00
CA ALA A 129 -11.90 9.19 -9.31
C ALA A 129 -12.64 7.99 -9.94
N PRO A 130 -13.73 8.20 -10.68
CA PRO A 130 -14.45 7.11 -11.34
C PRO A 130 -13.45 6.29 -12.17
N PRO A 131 -13.63 4.96 -12.26
CA PRO A 131 -12.72 4.11 -13.04
C PRO A 131 -12.58 4.68 -14.45
N GLN A 132 -11.37 5.05 -14.85
CA GLN A 132 -11.10 5.48 -16.22
C GLN A 132 -10.22 4.46 -16.92
N THR A 133 -10.40 4.37 -18.24
CA THR A 133 -9.60 3.54 -19.11
C THR A 133 -8.11 3.89 -18.97
N LEU A 134 -7.30 2.84 -18.84
CA LEU A 134 -5.87 2.93 -18.59
C LEU A 134 -5.10 2.42 -19.81
N GLU A 135 -4.21 3.25 -20.34
CA GLU A 135 -3.26 2.85 -21.38
C GLU A 135 -1.97 2.33 -20.74
N LEU A 136 -1.78 1.01 -20.71
CA LEU A 136 -0.67 0.37 -19.99
C LEU A 136 0.71 0.79 -20.50
N ASP A 137 0.85 1.01 -21.81
CA ASP A 137 2.11 1.46 -22.40
C ASP A 137 2.47 2.86 -21.90
N ARG A 138 1.49 3.76 -21.80
CA ARG A 138 1.69 5.09 -21.23
C ARG A 138 2.12 5.03 -19.76
N ILE A 139 1.53 4.13 -18.97
CA ILE A 139 1.95 3.92 -17.58
C ILE A 139 3.38 3.38 -17.48
N ALA A 140 3.77 2.50 -18.41
CA ALA A 140 5.13 1.99 -18.46
C ALA A 140 6.16 3.10 -18.72
N ASP A 141 5.88 3.98 -19.69
CA ASP A 141 6.73 5.13 -20.03
C ASP A 141 6.82 6.10 -18.83
N GLN A 142 5.68 6.42 -18.23
CA GLN A 142 5.59 7.26 -17.04
C GLN A 142 6.37 6.69 -15.85
N ALA A 143 6.30 5.38 -15.63
CA ALA A 143 7.07 4.73 -14.58
C ALA A 143 8.58 4.84 -14.83
N GLN A 144 9.01 4.74 -16.09
CA GLN A 144 10.40 4.91 -16.49
C GLN A 144 10.89 6.35 -16.29
N GLU A 145 10.10 7.36 -16.67
CA GLU A 145 10.42 8.77 -16.41
C GLU A 145 10.56 9.07 -14.91
N VAL A 146 9.70 8.48 -14.08
CA VAL A 146 9.81 8.56 -12.63
C VAL A 146 11.12 7.95 -12.16
N LEU A 147 11.50 6.75 -12.62
CA LEU A 147 12.78 6.14 -12.26
C LEU A 147 14.00 6.96 -12.70
N GLU A 148 13.90 7.66 -13.83
CA GLU A 148 14.95 8.55 -14.35
C GLU A 148 14.99 9.93 -13.67
N GLY A 149 14.02 10.21 -12.79
CA GLY A 149 13.95 11.45 -12.02
C GLY A 149 13.40 12.65 -12.78
N GLN A 150 12.65 12.42 -13.87
CA GLN A 150 12.29 13.45 -14.83
C GLN A 150 10.87 14.03 -14.73
N ALA A 151 9.97 13.49 -13.90
CA ALA A 151 8.58 13.94 -13.91
C ALA A 151 7.92 14.00 -12.52
N ASP A 152 7.43 15.19 -12.18
CA ASP A 152 6.52 15.45 -11.04
C ASP A 152 5.04 15.48 -11.50
N ASP A 153 4.75 15.88 -12.74
CA ASP A 153 3.38 16.00 -13.28
C ASP A 153 2.71 14.65 -13.57
N VAL A 154 3.52 13.62 -13.83
CA VAL A 154 3.13 12.23 -14.13
C VAL A 154 2.70 11.45 -12.87
N LEU A 155 2.94 12.04 -11.70
CA LEU A 155 2.90 11.35 -10.44
C LEU A 155 1.48 11.01 -9.96
N THR A 156 0.50 11.85 -10.27
CA THR A 156 -0.87 11.73 -9.73
C THR A 156 -1.54 10.41 -10.14
N GLU A 157 -1.40 10.03 -11.40
CA GLU A 157 -1.98 8.79 -11.92
C GLU A 157 -1.25 7.57 -11.39
N LEU A 158 0.09 7.61 -11.35
CA LEU A 158 0.89 6.54 -10.76
C LEU A 158 0.61 6.35 -9.27
N ILE A 159 0.35 7.41 -8.51
CA ILE A 159 -0.08 7.32 -7.11
C ILE A 159 -1.45 6.63 -7.02
N ALA A 160 -2.41 7.02 -7.86
CA ALA A 160 -3.75 6.43 -7.87
C ALA A 160 -3.74 4.93 -8.20
N LEU A 161 -2.74 4.48 -8.96
CA LEU A 161 -2.51 3.08 -9.35
C LEU A 161 -1.80 2.24 -8.28
N ASN A 162 -1.25 2.87 -7.24
CA ASN A 162 -0.33 2.23 -6.32
C ASN A 162 -1.00 1.85 -5.00
N GLY A 163 -1.84 0.82 -5.03
CA GLY A 163 -2.35 0.18 -3.82
C GLY A 163 -1.21 -0.55 -3.08
N SER A 164 -0.69 0.06 -2.01
CA SER A 164 0.30 -0.44 -1.00
C SER A 164 1.29 -1.55 -1.44
N SER A 165 1.76 -1.50 -2.68
CA SER A 165 2.35 -2.69 -3.28
C SER A 165 3.83 -2.81 -2.90
N ALA A 166 4.18 -3.88 -2.18
CA ALA A 166 5.55 -4.12 -1.71
C ALA A 166 6.49 -4.58 -2.85
N GLY A 167 7.45 -3.77 -3.27
CA GLY A 167 8.77 -4.10 -3.82
C GLY A 167 9.46 -2.91 -4.50
N ALA A 168 10.73 -3.06 -4.85
CA ALA A 168 11.54 -2.01 -5.50
C ALA A 168 11.26 -1.76 -7.00
N ARG A 169 10.39 -2.55 -7.63
CA ARG A 169 10.08 -2.45 -9.07
C ARG A 169 8.77 -1.72 -9.31
N PRO A 170 8.65 -0.92 -10.38
CA PRO A 170 7.39 -0.32 -10.76
C PRO A 170 6.32 -1.37 -10.98
N LYS A 171 5.19 -1.14 -10.33
CA LYS A 171 4.00 -1.98 -10.44
C LYS A 171 2.75 -1.15 -10.17
N ALA A 172 1.63 -1.64 -10.67
CA ALA A 172 0.32 -1.03 -10.49
C ALA A 172 -0.73 -2.12 -10.25
N MET A 173 -1.70 -1.82 -9.40
CA MET A 173 -2.93 -2.61 -9.28
C MET A 173 -3.96 -2.02 -10.24
N ILE A 174 -4.54 -2.85 -11.10
CA ILE A 174 -5.52 -2.44 -12.11
C ILE A 174 -6.74 -3.34 -12.09
N GLY A 175 -7.85 -2.82 -12.59
CA GLY A 175 -8.94 -3.63 -13.09
C GLY A 175 -8.63 -4.11 -14.50
N PHE A 176 -8.79 -5.39 -14.80
CA PHE A 176 -8.61 -5.90 -16.17
C PHE A 176 -9.76 -6.79 -16.57
N ASN A 177 -10.37 -6.47 -17.72
CA ASN A 177 -11.39 -7.29 -18.33
C ASN A 177 -10.75 -8.20 -19.38
N THR A 178 -10.72 -9.49 -19.11
CA THR A 178 -10.07 -10.49 -20.00
C THR A 178 -10.81 -10.70 -21.33
N VAL A 179 -12.07 -10.26 -21.43
CA VAL A 179 -12.91 -10.39 -22.64
C VAL A 179 -12.72 -9.18 -23.56
N SER A 180 -12.80 -7.96 -23.03
CA SER A 180 -12.61 -6.74 -23.83
C SER A 180 -11.14 -6.36 -24.02
N GLY A 181 -10.25 -6.81 -23.12
CA GLY A 181 -8.85 -6.40 -23.07
C GLY A 181 -8.64 -5.01 -22.44
N GLU A 182 -9.68 -4.39 -21.89
CA GLU A 182 -9.60 -3.06 -21.29
C GLU A 182 -9.04 -3.12 -19.86
N ALA A 183 -8.18 -2.14 -19.55
CA ALA A 183 -7.67 -1.89 -18.23
C ALA A 183 -8.32 -0.64 -17.62
N LEU A 184 -8.63 -0.69 -16.32
CA LEU A 184 -9.14 0.43 -15.54
C LEU A 184 -8.20 0.74 -14.38
N HIS A 185 -8.05 2.03 -14.08
CA HIS A 185 -7.38 2.48 -12.87
C HIS A 185 -8.37 2.79 -11.73
N GLY A 186 -7.87 2.88 -10.49
CA GLY A 186 -8.57 3.54 -9.38
C GLY A 186 -9.78 2.80 -8.79
N ALA A 187 -10.11 1.62 -9.29
CA ALA A 187 -11.29 0.90 -8.86
C ALA A 187 -11.03 0.16 -7.53
N ARG A 188 -11.22 0.88 -6.41
CA ARG A 188 -11.40 0.28 -5.07
C ARG A 188 -12.53 -0.77 -5.07
N SER A 189 -13.50 -0.57 -5.95
CA SER A 189 -14.53 -1.53 -6.36
C SER A 189 -14.52 -1.61 -7.88
N LEU A 190 -14.38 -2.82 -8.41
CA LEU A 190 -14.41 -3.07 -9.85
C LEU A 190 -15.83 -3.29 -10.35
N PRO A 191 -16.15 -2.82 -11.58
CA PRO A 191 -17.38 -3.20 -12.26
C PRO A 191 -17.42 -4.71 -12.52
N ASP A 192 -18.64 -5.25 -12.70
CA ASP A 192 -18.83 -6.64 -13.10
C ASP A 192 -18.02 -6.98 -14.37
N GLY A 193 -17.37 -8.15 -14.34
CA GLY A 193 -16.53 -8.62 -15.46
C GLY A 193 -15.08 -8.13 -15.45
N TYR A 194 -14.69 -7.33 -14.47
CA TYR A 194 -13.29 -6.96 -14.23
C TYR A 194 -12.71 -7.74 -13.04
N ASP A 195 -11.44 -8.14 -13.16
CA ASP A 195 -10.66 -8.75 -12.09
C ASP A 195 -9.57 -7.78 -11.61
N HIS A 196 -9.09 -7.93 -10.37
CA HIS A 196 -7.90 -7.22 -9.89
C HIS A 196 -6.61 -7.90 -10.38
N TRP A 197 -5.73 -7.11 -10.98
CA TRP A 197 -4.44 -7.57 -11.51
C TRP A 197 -3.30 -6.71 -11.00
N LEU A 198 -2.20 -7.35 -10.61
CA LEU A 198 -0.94 -6.68 -10.37
C LEU A 198 -0.08 -6.74 -11.64
N VAL A 199 0.16 -5.59 -12.25
CA VAL A 199 1.01 -5.45 -13.45
C VAL A 199 2.39 -4.97 -13.04
N LYS A 200 3.43 -5.66 -13.51
CA LYS A 200 4.83 -5.28 -13.29
C LYS A 200 5.41 -4.70 -14.57
N PHE A 201 5.94 -3.48 -14.49
CA PHE A 201 6.55 -2.83 -15.64
C PHE A 201 8.04 -3.19 -15.74
N PRO A 202 8.56 -3.34 -16.97
CA PRO A 202 9.99 -3.57 -17.17
C PRO A 202 10.81 -2.37 -16.68
N THR A 203 12.06 -2.63 -16.33
CA THR A 203 13.05 -1.59 -16.03
C THR A 203 14.30 -1.87 -16.86
N ALA A 204 15.15 -0.86 -17.08
CA ALA A 204 16.38 -1.00 -17.87
C ALA A 204 17.30 -2.17 -17.44
N MET A 205 17.19 -2.65 -16.19
CA MET A 205 17.91 -3.85 -15.72
C MET A 205 17.30 -5.18 -16.19
N THR A 206 15.99 -5.24 -16.46
CA THR A 206 15.28 -6.43 -16.98
C THR A 206 15.45 -6.58 -18.50
N ALA A 207 15.65 -5.48 -19.23
CA ALA A 207 15.79 -5.45 -20.69
C ALA A 207 17.05 -6.15 -21.24
N ARG A 208 17.94 -6.68 -20.37
CA ARG A 208 19.15 -7.41 -20.79
C ARG A 208 18.92 -8.89 -21.09
N THR A 209 17.67 -9.38 -21.07
CA THR A 209 17.33 -10.69 -21.63
C THR A 209 16.94 -10.48 -23.09
N PRO A 210 17.75 -10.92 -24.07
CA PRO A 210 17.43 -10.69 -25.46
C PRO A 210 16.21 -11.54 -25.83
N GLU A 211 15.22 -10.90 -26.46
CA GLU A 211 13.88 -11.39 -26.83
C GLU A 211 12.78 -11.20 -25.76
N ARG A 212 12.18 -10.01 -25.75
CA ARG A 212 10.72 -9.82 -25.88
C ARG A 212 10.40 -8.32 -25.96
N SER A 213 9.40 -8.02 -26.79
CA SER A 213 8.67 -6.75 -26.91
C SER A 213 8.56 -5.97 -25.59
N ASN A 214 8.50 -4.63 -25.68
CA ASN A 214 8.31 -3.67 -24.58
C ASN A 214 6.97 -3.82 -23.82
N SER A 215 6.31 -4.96 -23.94
CA SER A 215 5.02 -5.28 -23.34
C SER A 215 5.19 -5.79 -21.90
N PRO A 216 4.20 -5.55 -21.01
CA PRO A 216 4.25 -5.97 -19.61
C PRO A 216 4.54 -7.47 -19.48
N THR A 217 5.62 -7.81 -18.77
CA THR A 217 6.27 -9.13 -18.88
C THR A 217 5.69 -10.17 -17.92
N LEU A 218 4.90 -9.76 -16.92
CA LEU A 218 4.23 -10.67 -15.99
C LEU A 218 3.00 -9.99 -15.37
N ALA A 219 1.82 -10.58 -15.60
CA ALA A 219 0.56 -10.16 -15.02
C ALA A 219 0.05 -11.28 -14.11
N TRP A 220 -0.23 -10.97 -12.85
CA TRP A 220 -0.73 -11.94 -11.87
C TRP A 220 -2.12 -11.52 -11.41
N ARG A 221 -3.08 -12.46 -11.49
CA ARG A 221 -4.45 -12.29 -11.02
C ARG A 221 -4.50 -12.50 -9.51
N SER A 222 -5.01 -11.52 -8.77
CA SER A 222 -5.22 -11.68 -7.32
C SER A 222 -6.32 -12.70 -7.05
N PRO A 223 -6.13 -13.66 -6.13
CA PRO A 223 -7.19 -14.56 -5.64
C PRO A 223 -8.32 -13.85 -4.89
N GLN A 224 -8.18 -12.56 -4.56
CA GLN A 224 -9.20 -11.80 -3.85
C GLN A 224 -9.89 -10.81 -4.78
N ALA A 225 -11.05 -11.24 -5.26
CA ALA A 225 -12.24 -10.45 -5.60
C ALA A 225 -13.21 -11.36 -6.34
N SER A 226 -13.84 -12.26 -5.60
CA SER A 226 -15.05 -12.92 -6.07
C SER A 226 -15.86 -13.33 -4.86
N ARG A 227 -16.48 -12.32 -4.24
CA ARG A 227 -17.85 -12.30 -3.69
C ARG A 227 -18.03 -11.08 -2.79
#